data_AF-A0A1R0H7I4-F1
#
_entry.id   AF-A0A1R0H7I4-F1
#
_cell.length_a   1.000
_cell.length_b   1.000
_cell.length_c   1.000
_cell.angle_alpha   90.00
_cell.angle_beta   90.00
_cell.angle_gamma   90.00
#
_symmetry.space_group_name_H-M   'P 1'
#
loop_
_entity.id
_entity.type
_entity.pdbx_description
1 polymer ?
#
loop_
_entity_poly.entity_id
_entity_poly.type
_entity_poly.pdbx_seq_one_letter_code
_entity_poly.pdbx_strand_id
1 'polypeptide(L)'
;MWSVEKKKPTFVDLGCGNGLLVYILNCEGFLGYGIDQSSRKIWSKFDPKPQLRALTIMPYELVVDSDWIIGNHADELVPWYHLI
;
A
#
# COMPACT_ATOMS: atom_id res chain seq x y z
N MET A 1 -11.56 12.18 30.95
CA MET A 1 -12.26 11.80 29.72
C MET A 1 -11.23 11.10 28.84
N TRP A 2 -11.32 9.79 28.69
CA TRP A 2 -10.33 9.01 27.93
C TRP A 2 -10.45 9.38 26.44
N SER A 3 -9.44 10.03 25.86
CA SER A 3 -9.31 10.10 24.41
C SER A 3 -8.93 8.70 23.95
N VAL A 4 -9.91 7.95 23.45
CA VAL A 4 -9.59 6.75 22.67
C VAL A 4 -8.98 7.28 21.39
N GLU A 5 -7.65 7.27 21.27
CA GLU A 5 -7.00 7.51 19.99
C GLU A 5 -7.59 6.52 18.99
N LYS A 6 -8.30 7.03 17.97
CA LYS A 6 -8.83 6.19 16.91
C LYS A 6 -7.64 5.59 16.17
N LYS A 7 -7.48 4.27 16.30
CA LYS A 7 -6.47 3.50 15.55
C LYS A 7 -6.63 3.81 14.05
N LYS A 8 -5.54 4.19 13.39
CA LYS A 8 -5.53 4.41 11.94
C LYS A 8 -5.86 3.09 11.22
N PRO A 9 -6.62 3.12 10.12
CA PRO A 9 -6.91 1.93 9.34
C PRO A 9 -5.62 1.36 8.74
N THR A 10 -5.61 0.04 8.60
CA THR A 10 -4.56 -0.70 7.92
C THR A 10 -4.80 -0.71 6.41
N PHE A 11 -3.74 -0.86 5.61
CA PHE A 11 -3.89 -0.84 4.15
C PHE A 11 -2.96 -1.80 3.41
N VAL A 12 -3.40 -2.17 2.20
CA VAL A 12 -2.57 -2.80 1.18
C VAL A 12 -2.68 -2.04 -0.14
N ASP A 13 -1.55 -1.76 -0.81
CA ASP A 13 -1.51 -1.13 -2.13
C ASP A 13 -1.09 -2.16 -3.20
N LEU A 14 -2.03 -2.58 -4.04
CA LEU A 14 -1.86 -3.57 -5.09
C LEU A 14 -1.46 -2.90 -6.39
N GLY A 15 -0.30 -3.29 -6.93
CA GLY A 15 0.32 -2.58 -8.06
C GLY A 15 0.98 -1.27 -7.61
N CYS A 16 1.60 -1.24 -6.43
CA CYS A 16 2.11 -0.01 -5.81
C CYS A 16 3.24 0.69 -6.61
N GLY A 17 3.75 0.06 -7.67
CA GLY A 17 4.72 0.64 -8.60
C GLY A 17 5.97 1.17 -7.89
N ASN A 18 6.17 2.49 -7.95
CA ASN A 18 7.33 3.13 -7.31
C ASN A 18 7.28 3.10 -5.77
N GLY A 19 6.15 2.76 -5.14
CA GLY A 19 6.01 2.66 -3.69
C GLY A 19 5.90 3.98 -2.93
N LEU A 20 5.75 5.11 -3.64
CA LEU A 20 5.70 6.45 -3.03
C LEU A 20 4.49 6.63 -2.09
N LEU A 21 3.31 6.16 -2.50
CA LEU A 21 2.11 6.25 -1.66
C LEU A 21 2.27 5.45 -0.37
N VAL A 22 2.76 4.21 -0.47
CA VAL A 22 3.06 3.34 0.69
C VAL A 22 4.04 4.01 1.63
N TYR A 23 5.10 4.64 1.08
CA TYR A 23 6.06 5.40 1.85
C TYR A 23 5.43 6.56 2.62
N ILE A 24 4.65 7.40 1.95
CA ILE A 24 3.95 8.52 2.59
C ILE A 24 3.04 8.00 3.72
N LEU A 25 2.22 6.98 3.46
CA LEU A 25 1.30 6.44 4.45
C LEU A 25 2.03 5.82 5.65
N ASN A 26 3.13 5.09 5.43
CA ASN A 26 3.94 4.57 6.52
C ASN A 26 4.59 5.68 7.34
N CYS A 27 5.10 6.75 6.71
CA CYS A 27 5.65 7.92 7.40
C CYS A 27 4.59 8.68 8.22
N GLU A 28 3.35 8.74 7.73
CA GLU A 28 2.20 9.28 8.45
C GLU A 28 1.72 8.33 9.58
N GLY A 29 2.31 7.16 9.74
CA GLY A 29 1.98 6.21 10.81
C GLY A 29 0.79 5.29 10.51
N PHE A 30 0.39 5.15 9.24
CA PHE A 30 -0.52 4.09 8.82
C PHE A 30 0.24 2.76 8.71
N LEU A 31 -0.37 1.69 9.22
CA LEU A 31 0.18 0.34 9.14
C LEU A 31 -0.28 -0.32 7.84
N GLY A 32 0.64 -0.63 6.94
CA GLY A 32 0.28 -1.23 5.66
C GLY A 32 1.49 -1.46 4.78
N TYR A 33 1.26 -2.05 3.60
CA TYR A 33 2.32 -2.45 2.67
C TYR A 33 1.87 -2.37 1.21
N GLY A 34 2.84 -2.27 0.30
CA GLY A 34 2.61 -2.34 -1.14
C GLY A 34 3.07 -3.66 -1.74
N ILE A 35 2.35 -4.13 -2.74
CA ILE A 35 2.75 -5.23 -3.63
C ILE A 35 2.89 -4.68 -5.04
N ASP A 36 4.01 -4.97 -5.69
CA ASP A 36 4.17 -4.80 -7.13
C ASP A 36 4.76 -6.07 -7.74
N GLN A 37 4.50 -6.33 -9.03
CA GLN A 37 5.00 -7.53 -9.71
C GLN A 37 6.53 -7.66 -9.63
N SER A 38 7.26 -6.54 -9.56
CA SER A 38 8.71 -6.56 -9.42
C SER A 38 9.26 -5.38 -8.63
N SER A 39 10.34 -5.61 -7.89
CA SER A 39 11.02 -4.54 -7.15
C SER A 39 11.49 -3.42 -8.10
N ARG A 40 11.29 -2.16 -7.71
CA ARG A 40 11.76 -1.01 -8.49
C ARG A 40 13.05 -0.45 -7.92
N LYS A 41 13.93 0.08 -8.77
CA LYS A 41 15.21 0.70 -8.37
C LYS A 41 15.04 1.86 -7.38
N ILE A 42 13.90 2.55 -7.41
CA ILE A 42 13.62 3.67 -6.51
C ILE A 42 13.36 3.22 -5.07
N TRP A 43 12.96 1.97 -4.84
CA TRP A 43 12.64 1.48 -3.49
C TRP A 43 13.84 1.55 -2.54
N SER A 44 15.06 1.38 -3.05
CA SER A 44 16.29 1.50 -2.25
C SER A 44 16.63 2.93 -1.84
N LYS A 45 15.95 3.93 -2.40
CA LYS A 45 16.17 5.35 -2.09
C LYS A 45 15.29 5.87 -0.95
N PHE A 46 14.26 5.13 -0.55
CA PHE A 46 13.41 5.56 0.56
C PHE A 46 14.10 5.35 1.91
N ASP A 47 13.97 6.34 2.77
CA ASP A 47 14.37 6.30 4.17
C ASP A 47 13.37 7.12 5.01
N PRO A 48 12.65 6.51 5.97
CA PRO A 48 12.69 5.10 6.37
C PRO A 48 12.21 4.15 5.26
N LYS A 49 12.65 2.89 5.30
CA LYS A 49 12.22 1.89 4.31
C LYS A 49 10.74 1.55 4.47
N PRO A 50 9.90 1.79 3.44
CA PRO A 50 8.49 1.39 3.46
C PRO A 50 8.35 -0.13 3.31
N GLN A 51 7.19 -0.64 3.68
CA GLN A 51 6.87 -2.06 3.53
C GLN A 51 6.48 -2.36 2.08
N LEU A 52 7.46 -2.70 1.22
CA LEU A 52 7.23 -3.01 -0.20
C LEU A 52 7.61 -4.45 -0.50
N ARG A 53 6.78 -5.13 -1.31
CA ARG A 53 6.91 -6.55 -1.64
C ARG A 53 6.86 -6.74 -3.15
N ALA A 54 7.83 -7.47 -3.69
CA ALA A 54 7.85 -7.88 -5.09
C ALA A 54 7.14 -9.24 -5.22
N LEU A 55 5.85 -9.24 -5.55
CA LEU A 55 5.03 -10.45 -5.69
C LEU A 55 4.09 -10.31 -6.88
N THR A 56 3.98 -11.36 -7.68
CA THR A 56 2.94 -11.44 -8.72
C THR A 56 1.59 -11.69 -8.06
N ILE A 57 0.63 -10.81 -8.29
CA ILE A 57 -0.74 -10.97 -7.79
C ILE A 57 -1.45 -11.95 -8.73
N MET A 58 -1.78 -13.13 -8.22
CA MET A 58 -2.63 -14.09 -8.92
C MET A 58 -4.09 -13.84 -8.55
N PRO A 59 -5.01 -13.68 -9.53
CA PRO A 59 -6.43 -13.65 -9.25
C PRO A 59 -6.84 -14.87 -8.42
N TYR A 60 -7.68 -14.66 -7.40
CA TYR A 60 -8.25 -15.68 -6.50
C TYR A 60 -7.32 -16.30 -5.44
N GLU A 61 -6.01 -16.05 -5.47
CA GLU A 61 -5.07 -16.54 -4.44
C GLU A 61 -4.70 -15.47 -3.40
N LEU A 62 -4.93 -14.20 -3.73
CA LEU A 62 -4.58 -13.10 -2.84
C LEU A 62 -5.66 -12.89 -1.77
N VAL A 63 -5.34 -13.25 -0.54
CA VAL A 63 -6.11 -12.87 0.66
C VAL A 63 -5.36 -11.75 1.38
N VAL A 64 -6.02 -10.61 1.57
CA VAL A 64 -5.46 -9.46 2.29
C VAL A 64 -6.28 -9.21 3.55
N ASP A 65 -5.60 -9.17 4.69
CA ASP A 65 -6.17 -8.78 5.97
C ASP A 65 -5.80 -7.31 6.23
N SER A 66 -6.56 -6.41 5.63
CA SER A 66 -6.34 -4.96 5.71
C SER A 66 -7.67 -4.23 5.57
N ASP A 67 -7.83 -3.14 6.31
CA ASP A 67 -9.07 -2.34 6.29
C ASP A 67 -9.30 -1.69 4.91
N TRP A 68 -8.21 -1.25 4.26
CA TRP A 68 -8.23 -0.62 2.94
C TRP A 68 -7.44 -1.42 1.92
N ILE A 69 -8.05 -1.64 0.76
CA ILE A 69 -7.38 -2.14 -0.44
C ILE A 69 -7.26 -0.96 -1.41
N ILE A 70 -6.03 -0.57 -1.69
CA ILE A 70 -5.68 0.49 -2.63
C ILE A 70 -5.18 -0.22 -3.90
N GLY A 71 -5.65 0.21 -5.06
CA GLY A 71 -5.18 -0.27 -6.37
C GLY A 71 -4.71 0.91 -7.19
N ASN A 72 -3.65 1.60 -6.74
CA ASN A 72 -3.24 2.83 -7.37
C ASN A 72 -2.29 2.55 -8.55
N HIS A 73 -2.84 2.63 -9.76
CA HIS A 73 -2.03 2.70 -10.98
C HIS A 73 -1.60 4.17 -11.17
N ALA A 74 -0.64 4.65 -10.38
CA ALA A 74 -0.31 6.09 -10.32
C ALA A 74 0.18 6.71 -11.66
N ASP A 75 0.51 5.87 -12.65
CA ASP A 75 0.92 6.20 -14.01
C ASP A 75 -0.24 6.33 -15.02
N GLU A 76 -1.45 5.88 -14.67
CA GLU A 76 -2.69 6.19 -15.40
C GLU A 76 -3.66 6.79 -14.39
N LEU A 77 -3.94 8.09 -14.48
CA LEU A 77 -4.84 8.85 -13.58
C LEU A 77 -6.28 8.31 -13.56
N VAL A 78 -6.50 7.13 -12.98
CA VAL A 78 -7.80 6.55 -12.74
C VAL A 78 -7.88 6.24 -11.25
N PRO A 79 -8.49 7.14 -10.47
CA PRO A 79 -8.57 6.97 -9.04
C PRO A 79 -9.72 5.98 -8.74
N TRP A 80 -9.37 4.88 -8.08
CA TRP A 80 -10.24 3.94 -7.32
C TRP A 80 -10.97 2.82 -8.08
N TYR A 81 -10.60 1.57 -7.77
CA TYR A 81 -11.53 0.45 -7.80
C TYR A 81 -12.27 0.37 -6.46
N HIS A 82 -13.56 0.68 -6.46
CA HIS A 82 -14.45 0.38 -5.33
C HIS A 82 -14.86 -1.09 -5.45
N LEU A 83 -14.47 -1.93 -4.50
CA LEU A 83 -15.09 -3.24 -4.32
C LEU A 83 -16.37 -3.05 -3.49
N ILE A 84 -17.49 -3.42 -4.11
CA ILE A 84 -18.82 -3.53 -3.49
C ILE A 84 -18.84 -4.81 -2.63
#